data_AF-A0A925JCT0-F1
#
_entry.id   AF-A0A925JCT0-F1
#
_cell.length_a   1.000
_cell.length_b   1.000
_cell.length_c   1.000
_cell.angle_alpha   90.00
_cell.angle_beta   90.00
_cell.angle_gamma   90.00
#
_symmetry.space_group_name_H-M   'P 1'
#
loop_
_entity.id
_entity.type
_entity.pdbx_description
1 polymer ?
#
loop_
_entity_poly.entity_id
_entity_poly.type
_entity_poly.pdbx_seq_one_letter_code
_entity_poly.pdbx_strand_id
1 'polypeptide(L)'
;FAGFSDCQARDREALHFHFNAAVTAVNLARIMAQAEHKTDEPFVFSMASIKQRFFNEHLLNLFIHKLALEQTAVINHPQFEYLRNYAAIAA
;
A
#
# COMPACT_ATOMS: atom_id res chain seq x y z
N PHE A 1 -6.66 2.12 8.88
CA PHE A 1 -5.71 1.54 7.90
C PHE A 1 -4.38 1.14 8.50
N ALA A 2 -3.73 1.99 9.30
CA ALA A 2 -2.47 1.67 10.02
C ALA A 2 -2.67 1.38 11.52
N GLY A 3 -3.90 1.04 11.93
CA GLY A 3 -4.24 0.62 13.30
C GLY A 3 -4.07 1.63 14.43
N PHE A 4 -4.02 2.93 14.15
CA PHE A 4 -3.80 3.98 15.15
C PHE A 4 -4.67 3.83 16.42
N SER A 5 -5.96 3.52 16.26
CA SER A 5 -6.92 3.36 17.36
C SER A 5 -7.10 1.91 17.84
N ASP A 6 -6.31 0.96 17.32
CA ASP A 6 -6.49 -0.46 17.59
C ASP A 6 -5.73 -0.92 18.86
N CYS A 7 -4.81 -0.10 19.37
CA CYS A 7 -4.04 -0.45 20.55
C CYS A 7 -4.87 -0.38 21.83
N GLN A 8 -4.87 -1.48 22.57
CA GLN A 8 -5.55 -1.61 23.86
C GLN A 8 -4.55 -1.81 25.01
N ALA A 9 -3.27 -1.51 24.77
CA ALA A 9 -2.26 -1.55 25.82
C ALA A 9 -2.57 -0.52 26.92
N ARG A 10 -2.21 -0.87 28.15
CA ARG A 10 -2.32 0.03 29.32
C ARG A 10 -0.98 0.60 29.74
N ASP A 11 0.10 0.05 29.19
CA ASP A 11 1.45 0.52 29.38
C ASP A 11 1.70 1.77 28.54
N ARG A 12 2.33 2.78 29.14
CA ARG A 12 2.56 4.08 28.51
C ARG A 12 3.52 3.99 27.33
N GLU A 13 4.60 3.23 27.48
CA GLU A 13 5.63 3.12 26.44
C GLU A 13 5.13 2.32 25.25
N ALA A 14 4.35 1.26 25.49
CA ALA A 14 3.68 0.50 24.44
C ALA A 14 2.69 1.36 23.65
N LEU A 15 1.89 2.20 24.33
CA LEU A 15 0.99 3.14 23.66
C LEU A 15 1.78 4.17 22.83
N HIS A 16 2.82 4.77 23.41
CA HIS A 16 3.67 5.74 22.72
C HIS A 16 4.29 5.14 21.45
N PHE A 17 4.86 3.93 21.56
CA PHE A 17 5.41 3.22 20.41
C PHE A 17 4.35 2.97 19.33
N HIS A 18 3.18 2.44 19.71
CA HIS A 18 2.13 2.09 18.76
C HIS A 18 1.64 3.29 17.95
N PHE A 19 1.35 4.41 18.62
CA PHE A 19 0.87 5.62 17.93
C PHE A 19 1.92 6.17 16.97
N ASN A 20 3.19 6.22 17.39
CA ASN A 20 4.28 6.66 16.53
C ASN A 20 4.49 5.72 15.35
N ALA A 21 4.40 4.41 15.56
CA ALA A 21 4.49 3.42 14.48
C ALA A 21 3.36 3.59 13.46
N ALA A 22 2.11 3.75 13.92
CA ALA A 22 0.96 3.96 13.06
C ALA A 22 1.07 5.25 12.23
N VAL A 23 1.48 6.37 12.84
CA VAL A 23 1.69 7.65 12.14
C VAL A 23 2.87 7.56 11.17
N THR A 24 3.97 6.92 11.58
CA THR A 24 5.13 6.68 10.71
C THR A 24 4.75 5.87 9.48
N ALA A 25 3.94 4.82 9.64
CA ALA A 25 3.47 4.01 8.52
C ALA A 25 2.65 4.82 7.51
N VAL A 26 1.75 5.70 7.98
CA VAL A 26 0.97 6.59 7.10
C VAL A 26 1.88 7.59 6.37
N ASN A 27 2.84 8.18 7.07
CA ASN A 27 3.78 9.14 6.47
C ASN A 27 4.66 8.49 5.40
N LEU A 28 5.19 7.28 5.67
CA LEU A 28 5.98 6.52 4.71
C LEU A 28 5.15 6.19 3.47
N ALA A 29 3.94 5.66 3.66
CA ALA A 29 3.02 5.37 2.55
C ALA A 29 2.73 6.60 1.70
N ARG A 30 2.57 7.78 2.31
CA ARG A 30 2.37 9.04 1.60
C ARG A 30 3.58 9.48 0.80
N ILE A 31 4.78 9.40 1.37
CA ILE A 31 6.03 9.74 0.67
C ILE A 31 6.24 8.84 -0.55
N MET A 32 6.01 7.53 -0.39
CA MET A 32 6.10 6.58 -1.49
C MET A 32 5.09 6.89 -2.60
N ALA A 33 3.83 7.14 -2.23
CA ALA A 33 2.79 7.52 -3.18
C ALA A 33 3.13 8.82 -3.92
N GLN A 34 3.68 9.81 -3.21
CA GLN A 34 4.08 11.09 -3.79
C GLN A 34 5.27 10.93 -4.75
N ALA A 35 6.22 10.04 -4.45
CA ALA A 35 7.35 9.75 -5.34
C ALA A 35 6.92 9.05 -6.65
N GLU A 36 5.82 8.31 -6.63
CA GLU A 36 5.23 7.67 -7.81
C GLU A 36 4.29 8.59 -8.59
N HIS A 37 3.84 9.70 -7.99
CA HIS A 37 2.96 10.68 -8.63
C HIS A 37 3.71 11.50 -9.66
N LYS A 38 3.56 11.12 -10.94
CA LYS A 38 4.26 11.72 -12.10
C LYS A 38 3.35 12.55 -13.00
N THR A 39 2.13 12.85 -12.56
CA THR A 39 1.15 13.60 -13.34
C THR A 39 1.08 15.05 -12.87
N ASP A 40 0.63 15.94 -13.76
CA ASP A 40 0.39 17.36 -13.43
C ASP A 40 -0.88 17.58 -12.59
N GLU A 41 -1.65 16.51 -12.33
CA GLU A 41 -2.84 16.57 -11.50
C GLU A 41 -2.46 16.76 -10.02
N PRO A 42 -3.34 17.37 -9.21
CA PRO A 42 -3.11 17.49 -7.77
C PRO A 42 -2.88 16.11 -7.13
N PHE A 43 -1.86 16.01 -6.28
CA PHE A 43 -1.60 14.79 -5.53
C PHE A 43 -2.70 14.58 -4.47
N VAL A 44 -3.44 13.47 -4.60
CA VAL A 44 -4.43 13.04 -3.61
C VAL A 44 -3.98 11.75 -2.94
N PHE A 45 -4.03 11.71 -1.61
CA PHE A 45 -3.58 10.56 -0.82
C PHE A 45 -4.74 9.86 -0.13
N SER A 46 -4.88 8.55 -0.39
CA SER A 46 -5.81 7.67 0.31
C SER A 46 -5.05 6.45 0.85
N MET A 47 -4.97 6.34 2.18
CA MET A 47 -4.34 5.17 2.81
C MET A 47 -5.08 3.86 2.49
N ALA A 48 -6.39 3.94 2.22
CA ALA A 48 -7.18 2.80 1.76
C ALA A 48 -6.67 2.28 0.42
N SER A 49 -6.50 3.20 -0.54
CA SER A 49 -6.06 2.91 -1.90
C SER A 49 -4.62 2.39 -1.91
N ILE A 50 -3.74 2.99 -1.10
CA ILE A 50 -2.36 2.50 -0.96
C ILE A 50 -2.33 1.08 -0.39
N LYS A 51 -3.07 0.82 0.70
CA LYS A 51 -3.16 -0.55 1.27
C LYS A 51 -3.67 -1.55 0.23
N GLN A 52 -4.72 -1.21 -0.51
CA GLN A 52 -5.29 -2.08 -1.53
C GLN A 52 -4.28 -2.37 -2.64
N ARG A 53 -3.56 -1.35 -3.10
CA ARG A 53 -2.54 -1.48 -4.15
C ARG A 53 -1.41 -2.44 -3.75
N PHE A 54 -0.86 -2.28 -2.54
CA PHE A 54 0.17 -3.20 -2.02
C PHE A 54 -0.37 -4.63 -1.84
N PHE A 55 -1.61 -4.79 -1.41
CA PHE A 55 -2.23 -6.10 -1.28
C PHE A 55 -2.39 -6.79 -2.64
N ASN A 56 -2.90 -6.06 -3.65
CA ASN A 56 -3.03 -6.58 -5.01
C ASN A 56 -1.67 -6.98 -5.59
N GLU A 57 -0.65 -6.15 -5.41
CA GLU A 57 0.71 -6.47 -5.85
C GLU A 57 1.26 -7.73 -5.17
N HIS A 58 1.04 -7.87 -3.85
CA HIS A 58 1.40 -9.07 -3.13
C HIS A 58 0.67 -10.32 -3.66
N LEU A 59 -0.63 -10.20 -3.93
CA LEU A 59 -1.45 -11.28 -4.48
C LEU A 59 -1.01 -11.68 -5.90
N LEU A 60 -0.69 -10.70 -6.76
CA LEU A 60 -0.16 -10.94 -8.10
C LEU A 60 1.18 -11.67 -8.02
N ASN A 61 2.09 -11.22 -7.16
CA ASN A 61 3.38 -11.88 -6.94
C ASN A 61 3.20 -13.33 -6.41
N LEU A 62 2.22 -13.54 -5.53
CA LEU A 62 1.86 -14.88 -5.06
C LEU A 62 1.40 -15.77 -6.23
N PHE A 63 0.52 -15.28 -7.11
CA PHE A 63 0.08 -16.05 -8.27
C PHE A 63 1.19 -16.33 -9.27
N ILE A 64 2.03 -15.33 -9.58
CA ILE A 64 3.21 -15.50 -10.44
C ILE A 64 4.07 -16.65 -9.91
N HIS A 65 4.39 -16.64 -8.62
CA HIS A 65 5.23 -17.67 -8.01
C HIS A 65 4.51 -19.03 -7.93
N LYS A 66 3.26 -19.08 -7.48
CA LYS A 66 2.55 -20.35 -7.24
C LYS A 66 2.13 -21.06 -8.52
N LEU A 67 1.93 -20.33 -9.60
CA LEU A 67 1.59 -20.88 -10.91
C LEU A 67 2.80 -21.00 -11.83
N ALA A 68 4.01 -20.70 -11.34
CA ALA A 68 5.26 -20.73 -12.10
C ALA A 68 5.20 -19.90 -13.40
N LEU A 69 4.57 -18.71 -13.32
CA LEU A 69 4.52 -17.78 -14.44
C LEU A 69 5.87 -17.08 -14.61
N GLU A 70 6.20 -16.70 -15.85
CA GLU A 70 7.40 -15.90 -16.10
C GLU A 70 7.18 -14.47 -15.58
N GLN A 71 7.93 -14.12 -14.53
CA GLN A 71 7.71 -12.89 -13.77
C GLN A 71 7.88 -11.63 -14.62
N THR A 72 8.88 -11.60 -15.49
CA THR A 72 9.21 -10.42 -16.31
C THR A 72 8.08 -10.11 -17.29
N ALA A 73 7.52 -11.14 -17.93
CA ALA A 73 6.40 -11.04 -18.86
C ALA A 73 5.14 -10.58 -18.15
N VAL A 74 4.86 -11.07 -16.95
CA VAL A 74 3.67 -10.66 -16.18
C VAL A 74 3.79 -9.21 -15.70
N ILE A 75 4.94 -8.81 -15.13
CA ILE A 75 5.14 -7.44 -14.63
C ILE A 75 5.11 -6.42 -15.76
N ASN A 76 5.67 -6.75 -16.93
CA ASN A 76 5.67 -5.85 -18.08
C ASN A 76 4.36 -5.88 -18.87
N HIS A 77 3.41 -6.73 -18.49
CA HIS A 77 2.12 -6.80 -19.17
C HIS A 77 1.34 -5.48 -18.97
N PRO A 78 0.70 -4.90 -20.01
CA PRO A 78 -0.01 -3.62 -19.89
C PRO A 78 -1.09 -3.57 -18.81
N GLN A 79 -1.67 -4.72 -18.48
CA GLN A 79 -2.71 -4.83 -17.45
C GLN A 79 -2.18 -5.02 -16.03
N PHE A 80 -0.88 -5.17 -15.84
CA PHE A 80 -0.30 -5.30 -14.51
C PHE A 80 -0.66 -4.09 -13.64
N GLU A 81 -0.52 -2.87 -14.17
CA GLU A 81 -0.86 -1.67 -13.43
C GLU A 81 -2.36 -1.54 -13.14
N TYR A 82 -3.21 -1.93 -14.08
CA TYR A 82 -4.66 -1.97 -13.83
C TYR A 82 -4.98 -2.92 -12.67
N LEU A 83 -4.44 -4.14 -12.69
CA LEU A 83 -4.66 -5.13 -11.64
C LEU A 83 -4.07 -4.68 -10.29
N ARG A 84 -2.90 -4.04 -10.32
CA ARG A 84 -2.29 -3.45 -9.14
C ARG A 84 -3.21 -2.40 -8.50
N ASN A 85 -3.87 -1.57 -9.32
CA ASN A 85 -4.80 -0.55 -8.86
C ASN A 85 -6.26 -1.04 -8.71
N TYR A 86 -6.54 -2.33 -8.90
CA TYR A 86 -7.90 -2.85 -8.84
C TYR A 86 -8.57 -2.60 -7.47
N ALA A 87 -9.78 -2.06 -7.49
CA ALA A 87 -10.54 -1.67 -6.30
C ALA A 87 -9.87 -0.60 -5.40
N ALA A 88 -8.76 0.02 -5.84
CA ALA A 88 -8.27 1.23 -5.21
C ALA A 88 -9.31 2.34 -5.43
N ILE A 89 -9.72 3.01 -4.35
CA ILE A 89 -10.68 4.11 -4.44
C ILE A 89 -9.97 5.28 -5.13
N ALA A 90 -10.55 5.77 -6.23
CA ALA A 90 -10.13 7.04 -6.81
C ALA A 90 -10.38 8.11 -5.75
N ALA A 91 -9.29 8.73 -5.27
CA ALA A 91 -9.35 9.75 -4.24
C ALA A 91 -9.77 11.09 -4.85
#